data_AF-A0A7X7J066-F1
#
_entry.id   AF-A0A7X7J066-F1
#
_cell.length_a   1.000
_cell.length_b   1.000
_cell.length_c   1.000
_cell.angle_alpha   90.00
_cell.angle_beta   90.00
_cell.angle_gamma   90.00
#
_symmetry.space_group_name_H-M   'P 1'
#
loop_
_entity.id
_entity.type
_entity.pdbx_description
1 polymer ?
#
loop_
_entity_poly.entity_id
_entity_poly.type
_entity_poly.pdbx_seq_one_letter_code
_entity_poly.pdbx_strand_id
1 'polypeptide(L)'
;MNSLLSARETRFGHVLVCWAVACAFTLAADAQTDPAFRLVGKEVFVAGRPGVRVVAQAFYVRSGGQEMISRHSEQTKSDKADIAYQRFSGDNGRTWSSPSSLITNEHVSEGTRRRAMKPGFVDPTRDVLVTVYQEAILPTDNPLEGMKHWTLHYALSRDGGRTSYHEGPIVHKGTEYSREHPLPNVWVGKNSAMIGDTTCVPIGIRTGEILQPIQITPIGPDGQYHNPGGGYTYHDSAVLIGRWTE
;
A
#
# COMPACT_ATOMS: atom_id res chain seq x y z
N MET A 1 29.66 11.97 -35.21
CA MET A 1 28.67 12.44 -34.20
C MET A 1 27.31 12.29 -34.83
N ASN A 2 26.61 11.22 -34.44
CA ASN A 2 25.30 10.85 -34.93
C ASN A 2 24.22 11.69 -34.25
N SER A 3 23.35 12.31 -35.03
CA SER A 3 21.98 12.62 -34.59
C SER A 3 21.07 12.25 -35.76
N LEU A 4 20.39 11.12 -35.58
CA LEU A 4 19.43 10.53 -36.50
C LEU A 4 18.08 10.56 -35.76
N LEU A 5 17.03 10.89 -36.53
CA LEU A 5 15.59 10.65 -36.28
C LEU A 5 14.77 11.81 -35.69
N SER A 6 14.39 12.69 -36.63
CA SER A 6 13.04 13.23 -36.88
C SER A 6 11.89 12.66 -36.03
N ALA A 7 11.23 13.55 -35.30
CA ALA A 7 9.88 13.34 -34.78
C ALA A 7 8.88 13.38 -35.95
N ARG A 8 8.10 12.31 -36.12
CA ARG A 8 6.92 12.29 -36.98
C ARG A 8 5.68 12.48 -36.13
N GLU A 9 5.09 13.67 -36.21
CA GLU A 9 3.69 13.88 -35.84
C GLU A 9 2.80 13.01 -36.74
N THR A 10 2.05 12.09 -36.15
CA THR A 10 1.07 11.29 -36.90
C THR A 10 -0.31 11.72 -36.45
N ARG A 11 -1.02 12.40 -37.35
CA ARG A 11 -2.41 12.83 -37.18
C ARG A 11 -3.30 11.59 -37.03
N PHE A 12 -4.10 11.54 -35.97
CA PHE A 12 -5.16 10.54 -35.80
C PHE A 12 -6.26 10.74 -36.84
N GLY A 13 -6.30 9.87 -37.84
CA GLY A 13 -7.46 9.69 -38.71
C GLY A 13 -8.39 8.66 -38.10
N HIS A 14 -9.65 9.03 -37.86
CA HIS A 14 -10.70 8.09 -37.51
C HIS A 14 -10.95 7.13 -38.67
N VAL A 15 -10.63 5.84 -38.48
CA VAL A 15 -11.11 4.76 -39.34
C VAL A 15 -11.86 3.78 -38.47
N LEU A 16 -13.19 3.81 -38.58
CA LEU A 16 -14.10 2.84 -38.00
C LEU A 16 -14.03 1.58 -38.86
N VAL A 17 -13.43 0.50 -38.36
CA VAL A 17 -13.49 -0.83 -39.02
C VAL A 17 -14.23 -1.78 -38.08
N CYS A 18 -15.51 -2.03 -38.40
CA CYS A 18 -16.31 -3.06 -37.75
C CYS A 18 -15.91 -4.44 -38.30
N TRP A 19 -15.22 -5.25 -37.48
CA TRP A 19 -15.15 -6.70 -37.68
C TRP A 19 -16.09 -7.36 -36.67
N ALA A 20 -17.26 -7.78 -37.14
CA ALA A 20 -18.13 -8.70 -36.40
C ALA A 20 -17.56 -10.11 -36.57
N VAL A 21 -16.80 -10.58 -35.58
CA VAL A 21 -16.44 -12.00 -35.48
C VAL A 21 -17.56 -12.72 -34.74
N ALA A 22 -18.43 -13.39 -35.49
CA ALA A 22 -19.40 -14.32 -34.94
C ALA A 22 -18.69 -15.62 -34.55
N CYS A 23 -18.17 -15.71 -33.32
CA CYS A 23 -17.79 -16.98 -32.72
C CYS A 23 -19.03 -17.63 -32.12
N ALA A 24 -19.57 -18.63 -32.81
CA ALA A 24 -20.58 -19.53 -32.27
C ALA A 24 -19.95 -20.34 -31.13
N PHE A 25 -20.30 -20.02 -29.88
CA PHE A 25 -20.01 -20.90 -28.74
C PHE A 25 -21.10 -21.97 -28.68
N THR A 26 -20.75 -23.19 -29.09
CA THR A 26 -21.46 -24.38 -28.64
C THR A 26 -21.31 -24.48 -27.12
N LEU A 27 -22.41 -24.23 -26.39
CA LEU A 27 -22.51 -24.50 -24.97
C LEU A 27 -22.38 -26.01 -24.76
N ALA A 28 -21.17 -26.49 -24.49
CA ALA A 28 -20.99 -27.78 -23.86
C ALA A 28 -21.55 -27.67 -22.43
N ALA A 29 -22.68 -28.33 -22.19
CA ALA A 29 -23.20 -28.58 -20.86
C ALA A 29 -22.21 -29.48 -20.07
N ASP A 30 -22.19 -29.29 -18.76
CA ASP A 30 -21.49 -30.07 -17.73
C ASP A 30 -19.96 -30.00 -17.68
N ALA A 31 -19.46 -28.86 -17.19
CA ALA A 31 -18.36 -28.89 -16.22
C ALA A 31 -18.98 -28.71 -14.84
N GLN A 32 -19.20 -29.82 -14.12
CA GLN A 32 -19.49 -29.78 -12.69
C GLN A 32 -18.25 -29.23 -11.99
N THR A 33 -18.21 -27.91 -11.78
CA THR A 33 -17.13 -27.25 -11.06
C THR A 33 -17.30 -27.60 -9.59
N ASP A 34 -16.59 -28.63 -9.12
CA ASP A 34 -16.32 -28.77 -7.69
C ASP A 34 -15.70 -27.43 -7.25
N PRO A 35 -16.29 -26.68 -6.30
CA PRO A 35 -15.77 -25.38 -5.97
C PRO A 35 -14.34 -25.57 -5.44
N ALA A 36 -13.36 -24.99 -6.15
CA ALA A 36 -11.93 -25.06 -5.83
C ALA A 36 -11.61 -24.65 -4.37
N PHE A 37 -12.55 -23.99 -3.71
CA PHE A 37 -12.50 -23.68 -2.28
C PHE A 37 -13.87 -23.95 -1.63
N ARG A 38 -13.85 -24.71 -0.54
CA ARG A 38 -15.01 -24.88 0.37
C ARG A 38 -14.78 -24.05 1.63
N LEU A 39 -15.72 -23.19 1.98
CA LEU A 39 -15.72 -22.51 3.27
C LEU A 39 -15.89 -23.54 4.39
N VAL A 40 -14.88 -23.68 5.24
CA VAL A 40 -14.86 -24.66 6.34
C VAL A 40 -15.46 -24.12 7.65
N GLY A 41 -15.56 -22.80 7.79
CA GLY A 41 -16.10 -22.16 8.98
C GLY A 41 -16.03 -20.63 8.89
N LYS A 42 -16.76 -19.96 9.79
CA LYS A 42 -16.73 -18.52 9.99
C LYS A 42 -16.87 -18.23 11.47
N GLU A 43 -16.00 -17.38 11.98
CA GLU A 43 -16.06 -16.88 13.35
C GLU A 43 -15.75 -15.39 13.39
N VAL A 44 -16.13 -14.74 14.47
CA VAL A 44 -15.75 -13.34 14.73
C VAL A 44 -14.37 -13.36 15.36
N PHE A 45 -13.36 -12.94 14.60
CA PHE A 45 -11.99 -12.94 15.08
C PHE A 45 -11.64 -11.74 15.97
N VAL A 46 -12.11 -10.55 15.58
CA VAL A 46 -12.03 -9.33 16.40
C VAL A 46 -13.42 -8.75 16.50
N ALA A 47 -13.96 -8.71 17.72
CA ALA A 47 -15.27 -8.12 17.97
C ALA A 47 -15.20 -6.59 17.87
N GLY A 48 -16.16 -6.00 17.16
CA GLY A 48 -16.36 -4.56 17.16
C GLY A 48 -17.09 -4.08 18.42
N ARG A 49 -17.10 -2.77 18.64
CA ARG A 49 -17.92 -2.10 19.67
C ARG A 49 -18.54 -0.82 19.12
N PRO A 50 -19.69 -0.37 19.64
CA PRO A 50 -20.33 0.86 19.18
C PRO A 50 -19.37 2.05 19.17
N GLY A 51 -19.40 2.83 18.08
CA GLY A 51 -18.54 4.01 17.92
C GLY A 51 -17.07 3.72 17.61
N VAL A 52 -16.67 2.46 17.43
CA VAL A 52 -15.29 2.09 17.09
C VAL A 52 -15.26 1.24 15.83
N ARG A 53 -14.59 1.78 14.80
CA ARG A 53 -14.29 1.05 13.58
C ARG A 53 -13.05 0.18 13.79
N VAL A 54 -13.14 -1.08 13.41
CA VAL A 54 -12.02 -2.02 13.36
C VAL A 54 -11.58 -2.18 11.91
N VAL A 55 -10.29 -2.03 11.65
CA VAL A 55 -9.66 -2.42 10.38
C VAL A 55 -8.73 -3.57 10.69
N ALA A 56 -8.93 -4.72 10.07
CA ALA A 56 -8.16 -5.93 10.36
C ALA A 56 -7.64 -6.58 9.08
N GLN A 57 -6.48 -7.19 9.20
CA GLN A 57 -5.81 -7.90 8.12
C GLN A 57 -4.98 -9.06 8.70
N ALA A 58 -4.92 -10.17 7.98
CA ALA A 58 -4.04 -11.29 8.29
C ALA A 58 -3.29 -11.73 7.04
N PHE A 59 -2.00 -12.02 7.16
CA PHE A 59 -1.15 -12.35 6.03
C PHE A 59 0.02 -13.25 6.45
N TYR A 60 0.52 -14.03 5.50
CA TYR A 60 1.69 -14.87 5.70
C TYR A 60 2.96 -14.03 5.76
N VAL A 61 3.91 -14.45 6.59
CA VAL A 61 5.12 -13.67 6.89
C VAL A 61 6.41 -14.39 6.53
N ARG A 62 6.31 -15.58 5.92
CA ARG A 62 7.43 -16.40 5.45
C ARG A 62 7.16 -16.91 4.04
N SER A 63 8.23 -17.19 3.31
CA SER A 63 8.23 -17.76 1.96
C SER A 63 7.80 -19.22 1.93
N GLY A 64 7.96 -19.91 3.07
CA GLY A 64 7.47 -21.25 3.31
C GLY A 64 6.89 -21.40 4.72
N GLY A 65 6.17 -22.50 4.95
CA GLY A 65 5.47 -22.74 6.20
C GLY A 65 4.10 -22.08 6.28
N GLN A 66 3.56 -21.99 7.50
CA GLN A 66 2.20 -21.51 7.78
C GLN A 66 2.19 -20.38 8.84
N GLU A 67 3.33 -19.69 9.00
CA GLU A 67 3.43 -18.55 9.91
C GLU A 67 2.65 -17.36 9.37
N MET A 68 1.80 -16.78 10.22
CA MET A 68 0.96 -15.64 9.89
C MET A 68 1.05 -14.56 10.97
N ILE A 69 0.83 -13.32 10.55
CA ILE A 69 0.54 -12.21 11.45
C ILE A 69 -0.88 -11.73 11.19
N SER A 70 -1.57 -11.34 12.25
CA SER A 70 -2.80 -10.57 12.21
C SER A 70 -2.51 -9.19 12.76
N ARG A 71 -2.90 -8.14 12.05
CA ARG A 71 -2.89 -6.75 12.54
C ARG A 71 -4.30 -6.20 12.51
N HIS A 72 -4.68 -5.48 13.55
CA HIS A 72 -5.90 -4.68 13.50
C HIS A 72 -5.70 -3.33 14.19
N SER A 73 -6.41 -2.33 13.72
CA SER A 73 -6.46 -1.00 14.34
C SER A 73 -7.86 -0.66 14.78
N GLU A 74 -7.95 0.12 15.84
CA GLU A 74 -9.19 0.70 16.35
C GLU A 74 -9.24 2.20 16.04
N GLN A 75 -10.42 2.66 15.62
CA GLN A 75 -10.67 4.05 15.23
C GLN A 75 -11.97 4.55 15.85
N THR A 76 -11.87 5.46 16.81
CA THR A 76 -13.00 6.20 17.41
C THR A 76 -13.38 7.44 16.60
N LYS A 77 -12.50 7.88 15.69
CA LYS A 77 -12.69 9.01 14.79
C LYS A 77 -12.33 8.60 13.36
N SER A 78 -12.97 9.22 12.37
CA SER A 78 -12.70 8.92 10.96
C SER A 78 -11.22 9.10 10.65
N ASP A 79 -10.65 8.12 9.94
CA ASP A 79 -9.28 8.16 9.40
C ASP A 79 -8.16 8.37 10.44
N LYS A 80 -8.46 8.07 11.72
CA LYS A 80 -7.53 8.17 12.84
C LYS A 80 -7.44 6.85 13.58
N ALA A 81 -6.37 6.09 13.31
CA ALA A 81 -6.02 4.93 14.13
C ALA A 81 -5.57 5.37 15.52
N ASP A 82 -6.35 5.06 16.54
CA ASP A 82 -6.06 5.38 17.94
C ASP A 82 -4.98 4.45 18.49
N ILE A 83 -5.06 3.17 18.12
CA ILE A 83 -4.09 2.13 18.45
C ILE A 83 -4.19 1.02 17.42
N ALA A 84 -3.11 0.26 17.26
CA ALA A 84 -3.13 -1.00 16.56
C ALA A 84 -2.59 -2.13 17.45
N TYR A 85 -2.94 -3.35 17.10
CA TYR A 85 -2.47 -4.55 17.76
C TYR A 85 -2.03 -5.58 16.74
N GLN A 86 -1.08 -6.42 17.13
CA GLN A 86 -0.63 -7.56 16.34
C GLN A 86 -0.68 -8.87 17.12
N ARG A 87 -0.95 -9.96 16.40
CA ARG A 87 -0.93 -11.34 16.89
C ARG A 87 -0.17 -12.21 15.91
N PHE A 88 0.41 -13.30 16.39
CA PHE A 88 1.15 -14.26 15.57
C PHE A 88 0.49 -15.62 15.63
N SER A 89 0.50 -16.33 14.50
CA SER A 89 0.09 -17.73 14.41
C SER A 89 1.21 -18.54 13.77
N GLY A 90 1.48 -19.73 14.32
CA GLY A 90 2.42 -20.71 13.75
C GLY A 90 1.72 -21.88 13.05
N ASP A 91 0.39 -21.91 13.06
CA ASP A 91 -0.43 -23.07 12.68
C ASP A 91 -1.54 -22.72 11.69
N ASN A 92 -1.26 -21.77 10.79
CA ASN A 92 -2.16 -21.31 9.73
C ASN A 92 -3.44 -20.63 10.25
N GLY A 93 -3.30 -19.82 11.29
CA GLY A 93 -4.38 -19.05 11.87
C GLY A 93 -5.36 -19.86 12.71
N ARG A 94 -5.04 -21.11 13.07
CA ARG A 94 -5.88 -21.93 13.97
C ARG A 94 -5.77 -21.45 15.41
N THR A 95 -4.57 -21.08 15.84
CA THR A 95 -4.31 -20.45 17.13
C THR A 95 -3.50 -19.17 16.94
N TRP A 96 -3.69 -18.24 17.86
CA TRP A 96 -3.07 -16.92 17.84
C TRP A 96 -2.49 -16.58 19.21
N SER A 97 -1.35 -15.91 19.21
CA SER A 97 -0.79 -15.33 20.43
C SER A 97 -1.72 -14.27 21.02
N SER A 98 -1.50 -13.93 22.29
CA SER A 98 -2.05 -12.68 22.86
C SER A 98 -1.65 -11.48 22.00
N PRO A 99 -2.52 -10.45 21.90
CA PRO A 99 -2.20 -9.24 21.16
C PRO A 99 -1.10 -8.44 21.84
N SER A 100 -0.15 -7.92 21.06
CA SER A 100 0.75 -6.85 21.46
C SER A 100 0.38 -5.54 20.76
N SER A 101 0.56 -4.41 21.43
CA SER A 101 0.24 -3.09 20.87
C SER A 101 1.29 -2.60 19.88
N LEU A 102 0.83 -1.83 18.90
CA LEU A 102 1.62 -1.06 17.96
C LEU A 102 1.21 0.40 18.10
N ILE A 103 2.19 1.27 18.33
CA ILE A 103 1.97 2.71 18.44
C ILE A 103 1.61 3.26 17.06
N THR A 104 0.40 3.81 16.93
CA THR A 104 -0.08 4.43 15.69
C THR A 104 -0.02 5.95 15.73
N ASN A 105 0.09 6.54 16.92
CA ASN A 105 0.22 7.98 17.08
C ASN A 105 1.03 8.35 18.33
N GLU A 106 1.68 9.51 18.26
CA GLU A 106 2.48 10.09 19.33
C GLU A 106 2.41 11.62 19.22
N HIS A 107 2.18 12.31 20.34
CA HIS A 107 2.27 13.78 20.37
C HIS A 107 3.74 14.22 20.39
N VAL A 108 4.10 15.10 19.47
CA VAL A 108 5.42 15.71 19.35
C VAL A 108 5.27 17.24 19.29
N SER A 109 6.37 17.98 19.36
CA SER A 109 6.34 19.46 19.37
C SER A 109 5.65 20.07 18.15
N GLU A 110 5.76 19.41 17.01
CA GLU A 110 5.30 19.90 15.71
C GLU A 110 3.87 19.41 15.35
N GLY A 111 3.23 18.62 16.22
CA GLY A 111 1.89 18.09 15.99
C GLY A 111 1.73 16.65 16.48
N THR A 112 0.93 15.86 15.78
CA THR A 112 0.76 14.43 16.08
C THR A 112 1.46 13.59 15.01
N ARG A 113 2.51 12.87 15.42
CA ARG A 113 3.10 11.83 14.57
C ARG A 113 2.10 10.70 14.42
N ARG A 114 1.86 10.25 13.19
CA ARG A 114 0.92 9.18 12.84
C ARG A 114 1.64 8.13 12.01
N ARG A 115 1.42 6.85 12.31
CA ARG A 115 1.90 5.69 11.55
C ARG A 115 0.73 4.81 11.15
N ALA A 116 0.67 4.45 9.87
CA ALA A 116 -0.31 3.51 9.36
C ALA A 116 0.38 2.33 8.69
N MET A 117 0.62 1.28 9.48
CA MET A 117 1.20 0.02 9.03
C MET A 117 0.25 -0.72 8.08
N LYS A 118 0.79 -1.24 6.98
CA LYS A 118 0.05 -2.04 6.00
C LYS A 118 0.46 -3.52 6.07
N PRO A 119 -0.26 -4.42 5.38
CA PRO A 119 0.24 -5.77 5.17
C PRO A 119 1.57 -5.75 4.41
N GLY A 120 2.42 -6.72 4.71
CA GLY A 120 3.71 -6.87 4.05
C GLY A 120 3.66 -7.89 2.91
N PHE A 121 4.75 -7.89 2.14
CA PHE A 121 5.07 -8.86 1.10
C PHE A 121 6.32 -9.63 1.53
N VAL A 122 6.33 -10.95 1.33
CA VAL A 122 7.54 -11.74 1.57
C VAL A 122 8.28 -11.92 0.26
N ASP A 123 9.53 -11.46 0.18
CA ASP A 123 10.40 -11.82 -0.94
C ASP A 123 10.75 -13.31 -0.83
N PRO A 124 10.25 -14.17 -1.73
CA PRO A 124 10.46 -15.61 -1.63
C PRO A 124 11.93 -16.03 -1.83
N THR A 125 12.75 -15.18 -2.46
CA THR A 125 14.16 -15.48 -2.72
C THR A 125 15.04 -15.21 -1.51
N ARG A 126 14.61 -14.31 -0.62
CA ARG A 126 15.37 -13.87 0.56
C ARG A 126 14.74 -14.28 1.88
N ASP A 127 13.48 -14.74 1.84
CA ASP A 127 12.64 -14.97 3.02
C ASP A 127 12.60 -13.75 3.96
N VAL A 128 12.49 -12.56 3.36
CA VAL A 128 12.39 -11.28 4.06
C VAL A 128 10.99 -10.71 3.89
N LEU A 129 10.35 -10.40 5.01
CA LEU A 129 9.10 -9.64 5.02
C LEU A 129 9.43 -8.16 4.80
N VAL A 130 8.95 -7.62 3.67
CA VAL A 130 8.99 -6.22 3.29
C VAL A 130 7.63 -5.60 3.62
N THR A 131 7.60 -4.63 4.53
CA THR A 131 6.41 -3.85 4.83
C THR A 131 6.62 -2.41 4.39
N VAL A 132 5.77 -1.90 3.51
CA VAL A 132 5.71 -0.47 3.21
C VAL A 132 4.57 0.14 4.03
N TYR A 133 4.83 1.27 4.67
CA TYR A 133 3.85 1.96 5.49
C TYR A 133 3.97 3.46 5.29
N GLN A 134 2.95 4.20 5.73
CA GLN A 134 2.96 5.66 5.69
C GLN A 134 3.16 6.24 7.08
N GLU A 135 3.93 7.33 7.14
CA GLU A 135 4.20 8.09 8.36
C GLU A 135 4.17 9.59 8.05
N ALA A 136 3.66 10.38 8.99
CA ALA A 136 3.64 11.84 8.93
C ALA A 136 3.60 12.44 10.32
N ILE A 137 4.02 13.69 10.45
CA ILE A 137 3.59 14.57 11.55
C ILE A 137 2.47 15.45 10.99
N LEU A 138 1.31 15.41 11.64
CA LEU A 138 0.12 16.19 11.27
C LEU A 138 -0.01 17.37 12.25
N PRO A 139 0.17 18.64 11.81
CA PRO A 139 0.23 19.81 12.69
C PRO A 139 -0.98 19.98 13.62
N THR A 140 -2.19 19.75 13.10
CA THR A 140 -3.43 19.87 13.89
C THR A 140 -4.10 18.51 14.12
N ASP A 141 -3.40 17.43 13.79
CA ASP A 141 -3.91 16.07 13.78
C ASP A 141 -5.11 15.90 12.82
N ASN A 142 -5.33 16.79 11.86
CA ASN A 142 -6.42 16.65 10.90
C ASN A 142 -6.03 15.62 9.81
N PRO A 143 -6.80 14.55 9.55
CA PRO A 143 -6.42 13.53 8.56
C PRO A 143 -6.20 14.09 7.15
N LEU A 144 -6.87 15.19 6.79
CA LEU A 144 -6.68 15.85 5.49
C LEU A 144 -5.30 16.51 5.34
N GLU A 145 -4.59 16.81 6.45
CA GLU A 145 -3.18 17.22 6.40
C GLU A 145 -2.31 16.11 5.80
N GLY A 146 -2.76 14.84 5.87
CA GLY A 146 -2.12 13.72 5.18
C GLY A 146 -1.97 13.94 3.66
N MET A 147 -2.84 14.73 3.03
CA MET A 147 -2.73 15.10 1.61
C MET A 147 -1.47 15.93 1.30
N LYS A 148 -0.80 16.45 2.34
CA LYS A 148 0.42 17.24 2.24
C LYS A 148 1.60 16.64 3.00
N HIS A 149 1.35 15.77 3.97
CA HIS A 149 2.39 15.35 4.92
C HIS A 149 2.70 13.85 4.91
N TRP A 150 1.87 12.99 4.30
CA TRP A 150 2.20 11.57 4.21
C TRP A 150 3.52 11.33 3.47
N THR A 151 4.38 10.53 4.08
CA THR A 151 5.60 10.00 3.48
C THR A 151 5.57 8.49 3.55
N LEU A 152 6.24 7.84 2.61
CA LEU A 152 6.34 6.39 2.57
C LEU A 152 7.64 5.93 3.22
N HIS A 153 7.54 4.84 3.98
CA HIS A 153 8.65 4.21 4.68
C HIS A 153 8.57 2.71 4.46
N TYR A 154 9.68 2.02 4.66
CA TYR A 154 9.74 0.57 4.62
C TYR A 154 10.36 0.01 5.89
N ALA A 155 9.96 -1.20 6.24
CA ALA A 155 10.51 -2.01 7.32
C ALA A 155 10.78 -3.43 6.82
N LEU A 156 11.93 -3.98 7.20
CA LEU A 156 12.39 -5.31 6.80
C LEU A 156 12.51 -6.22 8.00
N SER A 157 11.99 -7.44 7.88
CA SER A 157 12.02 -8.45 8.95
C SER A 157 12.42 -9.83 8.44
N ARG A 158 13.20 -10.55 9.25
CA ARG A 158 13.58 -11.97 9.04
C ARG A 158 12.93 -12.93 10.04
N ASP A 159 12.18 -12.39 11.00
CA ASP A 159 11.59 -13.14 12.13
C ASP A 159 10.06 -13.12 12.07
N GLY A 160 9.49 -13.02 10.87
CA GLY A 160 8.04 -13.02 10.66
C GLY A 160 7.34 -11.74 11.13
N GLY A 161 8.04 -10.61 11.10
CA GLY A 161 7.49 -9.30 11.47
C GLY A 161 7.46 -9.03 12.98
N ARG A 162 8.22 -9.79 13.78
CA ARG A 162 8.35 -9.57 15.23
C ARG A 162 9.28 -8.41 15.52
N THR A 163 10.37 -8.29 14.75
CA THR A 163 11.29 -7.15 14.77
C THR A 163 11.63 -6.68 13.36
N SER A 164 11.94 -5.39 13.23
CA SER A 164 12.50 -4.80 12.01
C SER A 164 14.01 -4.71 12.18
N TYR A 165 14.78 -5.40 11.33
CA TYR A 165 16.25 -5.25 11.34
C TYR A 165 16.71 -4.04 10.53
N HIS A 166 15.83 -3.48 9.70
CA HIS A 166 16.04 -2.25 8.97
C HIS A 166 14.71 -1.51 8.79
N GLU A 167 14.73 -0.19 8.93
CA GLU A 167 13.57 0.69 8.75
C GLU A 167 14.05 2.06 8.25
N GLY A 168 13.33 2.66 7.31
CA GLY A 168 13.70 3.96 6.79
C GLY A 168 12.72 4.56 5.78
N PRO A 169 12.89 5.85 5.45
CA PRO A 169 12.08 6.51 4.45
C PRO A 169 12.37 5.94 3.06
N ILE A 170 11.36 5.94 2.20
CA ILE A 170 11.52 5.68 0.77
C ILE A 170 11.87 7.01 0.11
N VAL A 171 13.07 7.09 -0.46
CA VAL A 171 13.56 8.23 -1.23
C VAL A 171 14.05 7.71 -2.57
N HIS A 172 13.64 8.38 -3.65
CA HIS A 172 14.05 8.04 -5.01
C HIS A 172 15.56 8.18 -5.17
N LYS A 173 16.16 7.36 -6.03
CA LYS A 173 17.59 7.48 -6.35
C LYS A 173 17.86 8.78 -7.12
N GLY A 174 18.85 9.55 -6.68
CA GLY A 174 19.26 10.80 -7.31
C GLY A 174 19.71 11.79 -6.25
N THR A 175 20.61 12.72 -6.61
CA THR A 175 21.11 13.73 -5.67
C THR A 175 20.09 14.85 -5.41
N GLU A 176 19.08 14.95 -6.27
CA GLU A 176 17.98 15.91 -6.16
C GLU A 176 16.89 15.49 -5.16
N TYR A 177 16.83 14.21 -4.78
CA TYR A 177 15.81 13.68 -3.89
C TYR A 177 16.30 13.66 -2.43
N SER A 178 15.39 14.01 -1.51
CA SER A 178 15.64 14.07 -0.07
C SER A 178 14.40 13.63 0.70
N ARG A 179 14.40 13.75 2.04
CA ARG A 179 13.19 13.47 2.84
C ARG A 179 12.07 14.46 2.55
N GLU A 180 12.43 15.69 2.18
CA GLU A 180 11.53 16.80 1.88
C GLU A 180 11.05 16.75 0.41
N HIS A 181 11.84 16.16 -0.48
CA HIS A 181 11.49 15.88 -1.87
C HIS A 181 11.75 14.40 -2.20
N PRO A 182 10.93 13.45 -1.72
CA PRO A 182 11.27 12.03 -1.76
C PRO A 182 11.06 11.36 -3.11
N LEU A 183 10.20 11.90 -3.96
CA LEU A 183 9.81 11.29 -5.24
C LEU A 183 9.63 12.39 -6.30
N PRO A 184 9.69 12.04 -7.61
CA PRO A 184 9.30 12.95 -8.67
C PRO A 184 7.95 13.60 -8.38
N ASN A 185 7.89 14.92 -8.47
CA ASN A 185 6.69 15.73 -8.22
C ASN A 185 6.11 15.69 -6.79
N VAL A 186 6.86 15.21 -5.78
CA VAL A 186 6.40 15.16 -4.38
C VAL A 186 7.27 16.04 -3.49
N TRP A 187 6.69 17.04 -2.85
CA TRP A 187 7.32 17.92 -1.85
C TRP A 187 6.50 17.91 -0.56
N VAL A 188 7.10 17.39 0.51
CA VAL A 188 6.46 17.29 1.82
C VAL A 188 6.05 18.68 2.30
N GLY A 189 4.82 18.79 2.79
CA GLY A 189 4.16 20.04 3.18
C GLY A 189 3.38 20.71 2.06
N LYS A 190 3.60 20.36 0.79
CA LYS A 190 2.81 20.84 -0.36
C LYS A 190 1.86 19.76 -0.87
N ASN A 191 2.38 18.55 -1.02
CA ASN A 191 1.65 17.35 -1.41
C ASN A 191 2.31 16.11 -0.77
N SER A 192 1.83 14.92 -1.12
CA SER A 192 2.31 13.68 -0.51
C SER A 192 2.24 12.50 -1.48
N ALA A 193 2.95 11.44 -1.09
CA ALA A 193 2.75 10.10 -1.61
C ALA A 193 2.27 9.20 -0.48
N MET A 194 1.24 8.40 -0.73
CA MET A 194 0.60 7.59 0.29
C MET A 194 0.09 6.25 -0.24
N ILE A 195 -0.33 5.38 0.68
CA ILE A 195 -0.90 4.08 0.35
C ILE A 195 -2.42 4.20 0.43
N GLY A 196 -3.07 4.14 -0.74
CA GLY A 196 -4.49 4.44 -0.89
C GLY A 196 -5.43 3.52 -0.11
N ASP A 197 -5.10 2.23 -0.02
CA ASP A 197 -5.91 1.26 0.73
C ASP A 197 -5.04 0.10 1.26
N THR A 198 -5.59 -0.72 2.14
CA THR A 198 -4.96 -1.92 2.71
C THR A 198 -4.56 -2.96 1.66
N THR A 199 -5.18 -2.93 0.47
CA THR A 199 -4.86 -3.82 -0.65
C THR A 199 -3.69 -3.33 -1.52
N CYS A 200 -3.22 -2.09 -1.32
CA CYS A 200 -2.04 -1.55 -1.99
C CYS A 200 -0.76 -2.07 -1.32
N VAL A 201 -0.55 -3.38 -1.40
CA VAL A 201 0.61 -4.08 -0.82
C VAL A 201 1.71 -4.24 -1.86
N PRO A 202 2.98 -4.40 -1.46
CA PRO A 202 4.03 -4.67 -2.42
C PRO A 202 3.81 -6.02 -3.11
N ILE A 203 4.28 -6.15 -4.35
CA ILE A 203 4.38 -7.43 -5.05
C ILE A 203 5.76 -7.57 -5.69
N GLY A 204 6.36 -8.76 -5.59
CA GLY A 204 7.55 -9.10 -6.35
C GLY A 204 7.17 -9.61 -7.75
N ILE A 205 7.92 -9.19 -8.77
CA ILE A 205 7.78 -9.72 -10.13
C ILE A 205 8.98 -10.58 -10.52
N ARG A 206 8.80 -11.41 -11.56
CA ARG A 206 9.80 -12.42 -11.99
C ARG A 206 11.16 -11.85 -12.36
N THR A 207 11.22 -10.58 -12.74
CA THR A 207 12.44 -9.85 -13.09
C THR A 207 13.19 -9.27 -11.87
N GLY A 208 12.66 -9.51 -10.65
CA GLY A 208 13.31 -9.19 -9.38
C GLY A 208 12.97 -7.82 -8.80
N GLU A 209 12.12 -7.04 -9.47
CA GLU A 209 11.58 -5.79 -8.95
C GLU A 209 10.47 -6.03 -7.92
N ILE A 210 10.37 -5.09 -6.99
CA ILE A 210 9.25 -4.95 -6.07
C ILE A 210 8.42 -3.77 -6.56
N LEU A 211 7.15 -4.01 -6.86
CA LEU A 211 6.17 -3.01 -7.25
C LEU A 211 5.32 -2.63 -6.06
N GLN A 212 5.25 -1.34 -5.73
CA GLN A 212 4.39 -0.82 -4.67
C GLN A 212 3.40 0.19 -5.27
N PRO A 213 2.10 -0.15 -5.35
CA PRO A 213 1.06 0.80 -5.73
C PRO A 213 0.96 1.93 -4.70
N ILE A 214 0.90 3.17 -5.18
CA ILE A 214 0.79 4.37 -4.35
C ILE A 214 -0.21 5.36 -4.98
N GLN A 215 -0.59 6.34 -4.18
CA GLN A 215 -1.34 7.51 -4.61
C GLN A 215 -0.47 8.75 -4.39
N ILE A 216 -0.52 9.70 -5.31
CA ILE A 216 0.14 10.99 -5.21
C ILE A 216 -0.93 12.06 -5.23
N THR A 217 -0.89 12.99 -4.28
CA THR A 217 -1.74 14.17 -4.34
C THR A 217 -1.14 15.16 -5.33
N PRO A 218 -1.85 15.55 -6.39
CA PRO A 218 -1.27 16.44 -7.40
C PRO A 218 -1.15 17.88 -6.88
N ILE A 219 -0.20 18.62 -7.45
CA ILE A 219 -0.03 20.05 -7.19
C ILE A 219 -0.59 20.85 -8.36
N GLY A 220 -1.37 21.89 -8.05
CA GLY A 220 -1.96 22.79 -9.03
C GLY A 220 -1.01 23.93 -9.43
N PRO A 221 -1.42 24.78 -10.38
CA PRO A 221 -0.62 25.93 -10.81
C PRO A 221 -0.27 26.93 -9.69
N ASP A 222 -1.03 26.93 -8.60
CA ASP A 222 -0.82 27.74 -7.39
C ASP A 222 0.23 27.15 -6.43
N GLY A 223 0.80 25.98 -6.75
CA GLY A 223 1.77 25.30 -5.91
C GLY A 223 1.16 24.59 -4.69
N GLN A 224 -0.17 24.43 -4.65
CA GLN A 224 -0.90 23.74 -3.59
C GLN A 224 -1.55 22.44 -4.08
N TYR A 225 -1.97 21.60 -3.14
CA TYR A 225 -2.76 20.40 -3.44
C TYR A 225 -3.98 20.73 -4.31
N HIS A 226 -4.11 20.02 -5.45
CA HIS A 226 -5.15 20.23 -6.45
C HIS A 226 -6.23 19.14 -6.39
N ASN A 227 -7.48 19.55 -6.22
CA ASN A 227 -8.64 18.67 -6.21
C ASN A 227 -9.70 19.15 -7.22
N PRO A 228 -9.54 18.81 -8.52
CA PRO A 228 -10.42 19.30 -9.57
C PRO A 228 -11.82 18.67 -9.54
N GLY A 229 -11.96 17.47 -8.96
CA GLY A 229 -13.20 16.71 -8.99
C GLY A 229 -14.23 17.14 -7.94
N GLY A 230 -13.88 18.03 -7.01
CA GLY A 230 -14.76 18.47 -5.92
C GLY A 230 -15.13 17.37 -4.91
N GLY A 231 -14.51 16.18 -5.01
CA GLY A 231 -14.67 15.09 -4.07
C GLY A 231 -13.95 15.36 -2.75
N TYR A 232 -14.07 14.43 -1.78
CA TYR A 232 -13.41 14.60 -0.49
C TYR A 232 -11.87 14.67 -0.61
N THR A 233 -11.29 13.85 -1.49
CA THR A 233 -9.89 13.92 -1.92
C THR A 233 -9.76 13.55 -3.41
N TYR A 234 -8.60 13.82 -4.01
CA TYR A 234 -8.24 13.53 -5.40
C TYR A 234 -6.76 13.12 -5.46
N HIS A 235 -6.46 12.10 -6.24
CA HIS A 235 -5.13 11.53 -6.31
C HIS A 235 -4.82 11.03 -7.71
N ASP A 236 -3.56 11.14 -8.09
CA ASP A 236 -3.00 10.39 -9.20
C ASP A 236 -2.55 9.00 -8.71
N SER A 237 -2.75 7.99 -9.54
CA SER A 237 -2.26 6.64 -9.27
C SER A 237 -0.85 6.47 -9.81
N ALA A 238 0.03 5.89 -9.01
CA ALA A 238 1.40 5.59 -9.41
C ALA A 238 1.87 4.24 -8.85
N VAL A 239 2.98 3.73 -9.37
CA VAL A 239 3.63 2.51 -8.88
C VAL A 239 5.10 2.83 -8.67
N LEU A 240 5.59 2.61 -7.45
CA LEU A 240 7.02 2.62 -7.19
C LEU A 240 7.62 1.30 -7.67
N ILE A 241 8.78 1.39 -8.32
CA ILE A 241 9.53 0.24 -8.82
C ILE A 241 10.88 0.24 -8.11
N GLY A 242 11.06 -0.70 -7.20
CA GLY A 242 12.29 -0.87 -6.43
C GLY A 242 13.01 -2.17 -6.75
N ARG A 243 14.30 -2.23 -6.42
CA ARG A 243 15.10 -3.46 -6.36
C ARG A 243 15.94 -3.43 -5.09
N TRP A 244 16.32 -4.60 -4.60
CA TRP A 244 17.31 -4.72 -3.53
C TRP A 244 18.64 -4.09 -3.95
N THR A 245 19.22 -3.29 -3.06
CA THR A 245 20.54 -2.67 -3.23
C THR A 245 21.46 -3.18 -2.13
N GLU A 246 22.04 -4.36 -2.37
CA GLU A 246 22.94 -5.12 -1.46
C GLU A 246 22.36 -5.54 -0.10
#